data_AF-A0A093HUE3-F1
#
_entry.id   AF-A0A093HUE3-F1
#
_cell.length_a   1.000
_cell.length_b   1.000
_cell.length_c   1.000
_cell.angle_alpha   90.00
_cell.angle_beta   90.00
_cell.angle_gamma   90.00
#
_symmetry.space_group_name_H-M   'P 1'
#
loop_
_entity.id
_entity.type
_entity.pdbx_description
1 polymer ?
#
loop_
_entity_poly.entity_id
_entity_poly.type
_entity_poly.pdbx_seq_one_letter_code
_entity_poly.pdbx_strand_id
1 'polypeptide(L)'
;GCNPLAETGRSKLQNQRAVLNQQILKAVRLRAGAENLLRATTNNKVREQVLLELSFVNSDLQILKEELEGLNISVEVYQNTEETFSIPLVPLGLKETKEVDFMLPLKDFILEHYSEDSSEYEDEIADLMDLRQACRTPSRDEAGIEMLISYFLQLGYVENRFFPPTRHMGILFTWYDSFTGVPVCQQNLLLEKASILFNIGALYTQIGTRCNRQTQTGLENAVDAFQRAAGVLSYLKETFTHTPSYDMSPAMLNVLIKMMLAQAQECVFEQISLPGIRNEFFTLVKMTQEAAKVGEVYMLVNTAMNQEPVKENIPYSWSKLAQIKSDHYKALAHYFIATILCDHELQSSDDEDQQEKAMSQLYDYVPEGLKILTVLKDKVQRKQLGKAHLRKAIVYHEEALRVCGLCKKLRNIDVLQEVLTAAHKRSLLKYAQQDKEDDFLSLIQAPDILPETEHNVETVAPQFSKVKVKDFFHRLGPLSVFSAKQRWTAPRTIRFCCEAGELGFSLKGGSPVQTYCLDPVCSAAVMGLKEGDYIVSVGGVDCKWLGVNEVLEKFKSMGEEPIEIEVIS
;
A
#
# COMPACT_ATOMS: atom_id res chain seq x y z
N GLY A 1 -13.32 -1.66 13.97
CA GLY A 1 -13.66 -1.23 12.60
C GLY A 1 -14.72 -0.15 12.64
N CYS A 2 -14.96 0.55 11.52
CA CYS A 2 -16.13 1.41 11.38
C CYS A 2 -17.41 0.59 11.26
N ASN A 3 -18.55 1.16 11.67
CA ASN A 3 -19.85 0.52 11.46
C ASN A 3 -20.13 0.36 9.95
N PRO A 4 -20.26 -0.86 9.41
CA PRO A 4 -20.57 -1.08 8.00
C PRO A 4 -21.96 -0.56 7.59
N LEU A 5 -22.86 -0.36 8.56
CA LEU A 5 -24.19 0.20 8.37
C LEU A 5 -24.21 1.73 8.40
N ALA A 6 -23.11 2.39 8.75
CA ALA A 6 -23.03 3.84 8.66
C ALA A 6 -23.05 4.22 7.17
N GLU A 7 -24.15 4.79 6.67
CA GLU A 7 -24.39 5.14 5.26
C GLU A 7 -23.53 6.30 4.70
N THR A 8 -22.26 6.39 5.10
CA THR A 8 -21.30 7.33 4.51
C THR A 8 -21.13 7.09 3.01
N GLY A 9 -20.75 8.11 2.22
CA GLY A 9 -20.45 7.92 0.80
C GLY A 9 -19.41 6.81 0.54
N ARG A 10 -18.45 6.65 1.47
CA ARG A 10 -17.35 5.65 1.38
C ARG A 10 -17.85 4.23 1.61
N SER A 11 -18.70 4.02 2.61
CA SER A 11 -19.31 2.71 2.86
C SER A 11 -20.29 2.33 1.75
N LYS A 12 -21.01 3.30 1.16
CA LYS A 12 -21.85 3.06 -0.04
C LYS A 12 -21.00 2.58 -1.21
N LEU A 13 -19.87 3.24 -1.50
CA LEU A 13 -18.93 2.80 -2.54
C LEU A 13 -18.37 1.39 -2.25
N GLN A 14 -17.98 1.12 -1.00
CA GLN A 14 -17.47 -0.19 -0.60
C GLN A 14 -18.53 -1.28 -0.76
N ASN A 15 -19.78 -1.03 -0.34
CA ASN A 15 -20.88 -1.98 -0.52
C ASN A 15 -21.21 -2.22 -2.00
N GLN A 16 -21.17 -1.19 -2.84
CA GLN A 16 -21.35 -1.33 -4.29
C GLN A 16 -20.24 -2.20 -4.91
N ARG A 17 -18.98 -1.99 -4.51
CA ARG A 17 -17.86 -2.84 -4.94
C ARG A 17 -18.06 -4.29 -4.52
N ALA A 18 -18.46 -4.54 -3.27
CA ALA A 18 -18.73 -5.88 -2.78
C ALA A 18 -19.82 -6.60 -3.58
N VAL A 19 -20.93 -5.92 -3.90
CA VAL A 19 -21.99 -6.46 -4.76
C VAL A 19 -21.46 -6.78 -6.15
N LEU A 20 -20.70 -5.85 -6.74
CA LEU A 20 -20.14 -6.01 -8.08
C LEU A 20 -19.11 -7.15 -8.15
N ASN A 21 -18.26 -7.29 -7.13
CA ASN A 21 -17.32 -8.41 -6.99
C ASN A 21 -18.03 -9.77 -6.93
N GLN A 22 -19.20 -9.85 -6.30
CA GLN A 22 -20.02 -11.07 -6.32
C GLN A 22 -20.59 -11.38 -7.71
N GLN A 23 -21.01 -10.35 -8.45
CA GLN A 23 -21.49 -10.52 -9.83
C GLN A 23 -20.36 -10.95 -10.78
N ILE A 24 -19.19 -10.31 -10.67
CA ILE A 24 -17.98 -10.69 -11.43
C ILE A 24 -17.59 -12.13 -11.11
N LEU A 25 -17.57 -12.52 -9.83
CA LEU A 25 -17.32 -13.90 -9.41
C LEU A 25 -18.27 -14.90 -10.09
N LYS A 26 -19.57 -14.58 -10.11
CA LYS A 26 -20.58 -15.43 -10.76
C LYS A 26 -20.31 -15.56 -12.25
N ALA A 27 -20.04 -14.46 -12.93
CA ALA A 27 -19.79 -14.44 -14.36
C ALA A 27 -18.47 -15.14 -14.75
N VAL A 28 -17.40 -14.97 -13.97
CA VAL A 28 -16.13 -15.70 -14.16
C VAL A 28 -16.34 -17.22 -14.02
N ARG A 29 -17.13 -17.66 -13.03
CA ARG A 29 -17.46 -19.09 -12.86
C ARG A 29 -18.28 -19.64 -14.01
N LEU A 30 -19.27 -18.89 -14.49
CA LEU A 30 -20.07 -19.27 -15.66
C LEU A 30 -19.20 -19.41 -16.90
N ARG A 31 -18.28 -18.46 -17.12
CA ARG A 31 -17.32 -18.50 -18.22
C ARG A 31 -16.45 -19.76 -18.14
N ALA A 32 -15.86 -20.05 -16.98
CA ALA A 32 -15.02 -21.24 -16.81
C ALA A 32 -15.81 -22.54 -17.04
N GLY A 33 -17.07 -22.60 -16.57
CA GLY A 33 -17.97 -23.72 -16.83
C GLY A 33 -18.27 -23.89 -18.32
N ALA A 34 -18.55 -22.80 -19.04
CA ALA A 34 -18.76 -22.80 -20.49
C ALA A 34 -17.51 -23.24 -21.26
N GLU A 35 -16.31 -22.74 -20.89
CA GLU A 35 -15.04 -23.16 -21.50
C GLU A 35 -14.77 -24.66 -21.30
N ASN A 36 -15.04 -25.19 -20.10
CA ASN A 36 -14.89 -26.62 -19.82
C ASN A 36 -15.89 -27.46 -20.63
N LEU A 37 -17.14 -27.03 -20.72
CA LEU A 37 -18.16 -27.71 -21.54
C LEU A 37 -17.80 -27.68 -23.03
N LEU A 38 -17.27 -26.56 -23.52
CA LEU A 38 -16.80 -26.41 -24.89
C LEU A 38 -15.65 -27.37 -25.21
N ARG A 39 -14.74 -27.59 -24.26
CA ARG A 39 -13.63 -28.56 -24.39
C ARG A 39 -14.12 -30.01 -24.33
N ALA A 40 -15.16 -30.29 -23.55
CA ALA A 40 -15.66 -31.65 -23.31
C ALA A 40 -16.68 -32.12 -24.37
N THR A 41 -17.40 -31.21 -25.03
CA THR A 41 -18.48 -31.57 -25.96
C THR A 41 -17.95 -31.90 -27.37
N THR A 42 -18.49 -32.97 -27.97
CA THR A 42 -18.29 -33.33 -29.37
C THR A 42 -19.51 -33.02 -30.25
N ASN A 43 -20.60 -32.55 -29.64
CA ASN A 43 -21.85 -32.23 -30.34
C ASN A 43 -21.82 -30.79 -30.87
N ASN A 44 -21.89 -30.64 -32.20
CA ASN A 44 -21.83 -29.33 -32.87
C ASN A 44 -22.91 -28.34 -32.41
N LYS A 45 -24.16 -28.79 -32.17
CA LYS A 45 -25.23 -27.91 -31.71
C LYS A 45 -24.96 -27.38 -30.30
N VAL A 46 -24.48 -28.26 -29.41
CA VAL A 46 -24.08 -27.86 -28.05
C VAL A 46 -22.90 -26.90 -28.11
N ARG A 47 -21.94 -27.15 -29.01
CA ARG A 47 -20.77 -26.31 -29.21
C ARG A 47 -21.14 -24.89 -29.67
N GLU A 48 -22.04 -24.75 -30.65
CA GLU A 48 -22.56 -23.46 -31.12
C GLU A 48 -23.30 -22.70 -30.01
N GLN A 49 -24.16 -23.40 -29.25
CA GLN A 49 -24.86 -22.80 -28.11
C GLN A 49 -23.87 -22.30 -27.05
N VAL A 50 -22.86 -23.10 -26.69
CA VAL A 50 -21.86 -22.73 -25.69
C VAL A 50 -21.00 -21.54 -26.15
N LEU A 51 -20.66 -21.45 -27.44
CA LEU A 51 -19.94 -20.29 -27.98
C LEU A 51 -20.78 -19.00 -27.90
N LEU A 52 -22.08 -19.09 -28.14
CA LEU A 52 -23.00 -17.96 -27.99
C LEU A 52 -23.15 -17.54 -26.53
N GLU A 53 -23.34 -18.49 -25.60
CA GLU A 53 -23.39 -18.18 -24.16
C GLU A 53 -22.06 -17.56 -23.68
N LEU A 54 -20.93 -18.06 -24.17
CA LEU A 54 -19.61 -17.53 -23.82
C LEU A 54 -19.41 -16.09 -24.32
N SER A 55 -19.99 -15.73 -25.48
CA SER A 55 -19.95 -14.35 -25.97
C SER A 55 -20.79 -13.41 -25.10
N PHE A 56 -21.98 -13.84 -24.66
CA PHE A 56 -22.80 -13.10 -23.70
C PHE A 56 -22.10 -12.91 -22.36
N VAL A 57 -21.56 -13.99 -21.77
CA VAL A 57 -20.85 -13.91 -20.48
C VAL A 57 -19.61 -13.01 -20.56
N ASN A 58 -18.89 -13.02 -21.68
CA ASN A 58 -17.76 -12.11 -21.89
C ASN A 58 -18.22 -10.64 -21.99
N SER A 59 -19.33 -10.38 -22.68
CA SER A 59 -19.92 -9.04 -22.75
C SER A 59 -20.35 -8.55 -21.37
N ASP A 60 -21.03 -9.39 -20.60
CA ASP A 60 -21.46 -9.06 -19.24
C ASP A 60 -20.26 -8.80 -18.32
N LEU A 61 -19.21 -9.64 -18.40
CA LEU A 61 -17.97 -9.42 -17.66
C LEU A 61 -17.31 -8.08 -18.00
N GLN A 62 -17.34 -7.68 -19.27
CA GLN A 62 -16.79 -6.40 -19.69
C GLN A 62 -17.56 -5.23 -19.07
N ILE A 63 -18.90 -5.29 -19.08
CA ILE A 63 -19.75 -4.25 -18.46
C ILE A 63 -19.49 -4.17 -16.95
N LEU A 64 -19.44 -5.31 -16.25
CA LEU A 64 -19.17 -5.33 -14.81
C LEU A 64 -17.79 -4.77 -14.46
N LYS A 65 -16.78 -5.03 -15.30
CA LYS A 65 -15.44 -4.44 -15.15
C LYS A 65 -15.45 -2.93 -15.36
N GLU A 66 -16.18 -2.43 -16.34
CA GLU A 66 -16.34 -0.99 -16.59
C GLU A 66 -17.08 -0.27 -15.44
N GLU A 67 -18.07 -0.92 -14.84
CA GLU A 67 -18.73 -0.43 -13.62
C GLU A 67 -17.75 -0.36 -12.45
N LEU A 68 -16.90 -1.39 -12.27
CA LEU A 68 -15.89 -1.44 -11.22
C LEU A 68 -14.84 -0.36 -11.41
N GLU A 69 -14.40 -0.15 -12.66
CA GLU A 69 -13.54 0.97 -13.03
C GLU A 69 -14.19 2.30 -12.65
N GLY A 70 -15.49 2.44 -12.91
CA GLY A 70 -16.27 3.61 -12.52
C GLY A 70 -16.25 3.89 -11.02
N LEU A 71 -16.28 2.87 -10.18
CA LEU A 71 -16.15 2.99 -8.73
C LEU A 71 -14.70 3.28 -8.30
N ASN A 72 -13.71 2.81 -9.06
CA ASN A 72 -12.29 3.07 -8.83
C ASN A 72 -11.86 4.51 -9.12
N ILE A 73 -12.57 5.22 -10.01
CA ILE A 73 -12.35 6.65 -10.27
C ILE A 73 -13.21 7.59 -9.42
N SER A 74 -14.07 7.08 -8.54
CA SER A 74 -14.90 7.92 -7.66
C SER A 74 -14.04 8.55 -6.54
N VAL A 75 -13.14 9.46 -6.92
CA VAL A 75 -12.11 10.11 -6.07
C VAL A 75 -12.73 11.11 -5.10
N GLU A 76 -13.83 11.76 -5.49
CA GLU A 76 -14.51 12.84 -4.76
C GLU A 76 -14.87 12.44 -3.33
N VAL A 77 -15.33 11.21 -3.13
CA VAL A 77 -15.76 10.69 -1.82
C VAL A 77 -14.58 10.59 -0.82
N TYR A 78 -13.35 10.59 -1.32
CA TYR A 78 -12.13 10.54 -0.54
C TYR A 78 -11.41 11.89 -0.41
N GLN A 79 -11.77 12.89 -1.23
CA GLN A 79 -11.16 14.21 -1.16
C GLN A 79 -11.63 14.96 0.09
N ASN A 80 -10.87 15.98 0.48
CA ASN A 80 -11.31 16.93 1.49
C ASN A 80 -12.47 17.80 0.95
N THR A 81 -13.56 17.96 1.72
CA THR A 81 -14.75 18.72 1.31
C THR A 81 -14.57 20.24 1.36
N GLU A 82 -13.52 20.73 2.03
CA GLU A 82 -13.20 22.16 2.14
C GLU A 82 -12.31 22.64 0.98
N GLU A 83 -11.72 21.71 0.20
CA GLU A 83 -10.91 22.03 -0.97
C GLU A 83 -11.79 22.27 -2.20
N THR A 84 -11.83 23.52 -2.67
CA THR A 84 -12.66 23.90 -3.83
C THR A 84 -11.87 24.03 -5.13
N PHE A 85 -10.52 24.08 -5.09
CA PHE A 85 -9.70 24.38 -6.28
C PHE A 85 -8.36 23.65 -6.29
N SER A 86 -8.40 22.32 -6.21
CA SER A 86 -7.20 21.48 -6.32
C SER A 86 -7.49 20.26 -7.20
N ILE A 87 -6.50 19.86 -8.02
CA ILE A 87 -6.66 18.67 -8.87
C ILE A 87 -6.77 17.44 -7.95
N PRO A 88 -7.74 16.52 -8.18
CA PRO A 88 -7.94 15.40 -7.29
C PRO A 88 -6.73 14.45 -7.27
N LEU A 89 -6.50 13.86 -6.09
CA LEU A 89 -5.53 12.81 -5.87
C LEU A 89 -6.23 11.45 -5.91
N VAL A 90 -5.51 10.41 -6.36
CA VAL A 90 -6.03 9.05 -6.55
C VAL A 90 -5.79 8.22 -5.29
N PRO A 91 -6.85 7.76 -4.60
CA PRO A 91 -6.77 6.77 -3.55
C PRO A 91 -6.87 5.35 -4.13
N LEU A 92 -6.29 4.38 -3.42
CA LEU A 92 -6.49 2.97 -3.70
C LEU A 92 -7.72 2.44 -2.94
N GLY A 93 -8.45 1.56 -3.62
CA GLY A 93 -9.48 0.75 -2.96
C GLY A 93 -8.87 -0.25 -1.99
N LEU A 94 -9.53 -0.48 -0.86
CA LEU A 94 -9.20 -1.63 -0.02
C LEU A 94 -9.60 -2.91 -0.77
N LYS A 95 -8.74 -3.93 -0.72
CA LYS A 95 -9.10 -5.30 -1.08
C LYS A 95 -10.15 -5.81 -0.12
N GLU A 96 -11.05 -6.61 -0.67
CA GLU A 96 -12.13 -7.23 0.08
C GLU A 96 -11.83 -8.71 0.35
N THR A 97 -12.38 -9.23 1.42
CA THR A 97 -12.25 -10.63 1.81
C THR A 97 -13.56 -11.17 2.40
N LYS A 98 -13.69 -12.50 2.33
CA LYS A 98 -14.78 -13.24 2.98
C LYS A 98 -14.49 -13.48 4.45
N GLU A 99 -15.54 -13.81 5.19
CA GLU A 99 -15.41 -14.31 6.56
C GLU A 99 -14.66 -15.65 6.54
N VAL A 100 -13.86 -15.86 7.58
CA VAL A 100 -13.05 -17.05 7.78
C VAL A 100 -13.29 -17.48 9.21
N ASP A 101 -13.67 -18.74 9.37
CA ASP A 101 -13.86 -19.36 10.67
C ASP A 101 -12.56 -20.08 11.07
N PHE A 102 -11.96 -19.64 12.17
CA PHE A 102 -10.78 -20.26 12.76
C PHE A 102 -11.13 -21.23 13.89
N MET A 103 -12.37 -21.25 14.37
CA MET A 103 -12.78 -21.93 15.59
C MET A 103 -12.45 -23.42 15.54
N LEU A 104 -13.08 -24.16 14.61
CA LEU A 104 -12.88 -25.59 14.51
C LEU A 104 -11.43 -25.98 14.15
N PRO A 105 -10.80 -25.40 13.10
CA PRO A 105 -9.44 -25.80 12.72
C PRO A 105 -8.38 -25.54 13.79
N LEU A 106 -8.50 -24.43 14.55
CA LEU A 106 -7.55 -24.14 15.62
C LEU A 106 -7.80 -25.00 16.85
N LYS A 107 -9.06 -25.25 17.23
CA LYS A 107 -9.39 -26.16 18.34
C LYS A 107 -8.88 -27.57 18.10
N ASP A 108 -9.12 -28.12 16.90
CA ASP A 108 -8.63 -29.44 16.52
C ASP A 108 -7.09 -29.50 16.60
N PHE A 109 -6.41 -28.44 16.15
CA PHE A 109 -4.94 -28.38 16.23
C PHE A 109 -4.41 -28.23 17.66
N ILE A 110 -5.08 -27.46 18.52
CA ILE A 110 -4.72 -27.35 19.94
C ILE A 110 -4.80 -28.72 20.62
N LEU A 111 -5.89 -29.44 20.39
CA LEU A 111 -6.09 -30.77 20.95
C LEU A 111 -5.05 -31.77 20.42
N GLU A 112 -4.84 -31.81 19.11
CA GLU A 112 -3.98 -32.81 18.48
C GLU A 112 -2.48 -32.55 18.65
N HIS A 113 -2.05 -31.29 18.52
CA HIS A 113 -0.64 -30.92 18.49
C HIS A 113 -0.11 -30.49 19.86
N TYR A 114 -0.89 -29.70 20.59
CA TYR A 114 -0.49 -29.21 21.91
C TYR A 114 -0.95 -30.14 23.04
N SER A 115 -1.86 -31.09 22.78
CA SER A 115 -2.46 -31.96 23.79
C SER A 115 -3.13 -31.19 24.94
N GLU A 116 -3.66 -30.00 24.62
CA GLU A 116 -4.35 -29.14 25.57
C GLU A 116 -5.86 -29.15 25.31
N ASP A 117 -6.65 -28.82 26.34
CA ASP A 117 -8.09 -28.65 26.19
C ASP A 117 -8.38 -27.44 25.32
N SER A 118 -8.85 -27.69 24.10
CA SER A 118 -9.18 -26.63 23.14
C SER A 118 -10.32 -25.69 23.58
N SER A 119 -11.15 -26.07 24.56
CA SER A 119 -12.22 -25.21 25.07
C SER A 119 -11.70 -24.01 25.89
N GLU A 120 -10.51 -24.15 26.48
CA GLU A 120 -9.82 -23.10 27.25
C GLU A 120 -9.27 -21.94 26.39
N TYR A 121 -9.36 -22.09 25.06
CA TYR A 121 -8.80 -21.17 24.07
C TYR A 121 -9.87 -20.54 23.15
N GLU A 122 -11.15 -20.75 23.45
CA GLU A 122 -12.26 -20.22 22.62
C GLU A 122 -12.26 -18.69 22.55
N ASP A 123 -11.95 -18.03 23.67
CA ASP A 123 -11.89 -16.57 23.76
C ASP A 123 -10.74 -16.01 22.89
N GLU A 124 -9.54 -16.60 22.94
CA GLU A 124 -8.40 -16.19 22.13
C GLU A 124 -8.66 -16.39 20.62
N ILE A 125 -9.38 -17.45 20.25
CA ILE A 125 -9.78 -17.67 18.85
C ILE A 125 -10.86 -16.66 18.43
N ALA A 126 -11.82 -16.35 19.30
CA ALA A 126 -12.82 -15.32 19.07
C ALA A 126 -12.17 -13.93 18.89
N ASP A 127 -11.20 -13.57 19.74
CA ASP A 127 -10.43 -12.33 19.63
C ASP A 127 -9.70 -12.21 18.29
N LEU A 128 -9.10 -13.31 17.79
CA LEU A 128 -8.48 -13.36 16.46
C LEU A 128 -9.52 -13.13 15.35
N MET A 129 -10.68 -13.78 15.45
CA MET A 129 -11.77 -13.65 14.48
C MET A 129 -12.34 -12.23 14.46
N ASP A 130 -12.53 -11.61 15.63
CA ASP A 130 -13.01 -10.24 15.77
C ASP A 130 -12.00 -9.22 15.23
N LEU A 131 -10.71 -9.40 15.52
CA LEU A 131 -9.65 -8.57 14.94
C LEU A 131 -9.65 -8.66 13.41
N ARG A 132 -9.75 -9.87 12.86
CA ARG A 132 -9.86 -10.07 11.40
C ARG A 132 -11.12 -9.42 10.84
N GLN A 133 -12.25 -9.55 11.52
CA GLN A 133 -13.50 -8.94 11.08
C GLN A 133 -13.40 -7.41 11.06
N ALA A 134 -12.73 -6.82 12.05
CA ALA A 134 -12.43 -5.39 12.07
C ALA A 134 -11.57 -4.94 10.87
N CYS A 135 -10.62 -5.77 10.40
CA CYS A 135 -9.79 -5.47 9.22
C CYS A 135 -10.57 -5.35 7.91
N ARG A 136 -11.81 -5.88 7.82
CA ARG A 136 -12.66 -5.72 6.62
C ARG A 136 -13.22 -4.31 6.49
N THR A 137 -13.31 -3.59 7.61
CA THR A 137 -13.86 -2.23 7.70
C THR A 137 -13.00 -1.34 8.60
N PRO A 138 -11.71 -1.12 8.27
CA PRO A 138 -10.83 -0.31 9.10
C PRO A 138 -11.31 1.14 9.17
N SER A 139 -11.04 1.84 10.28
CA SER A 139 -11.24 3.28 10.32
C SER A 139 -10.27 3.98 9.37
N ARG A 140 -10.68 5.13 8.81
CA ARG A 140 -9.90 5.88 7.80
C ARG A 140 -9.02 6.92 8.48
N ASP A 141 -8.18 6.43 9.38
CA ASP A 141 -7.29 7.17 10.27
C ASP A 141 -6.14 6.25 10.77
N GLU A 142 -5.27 6.81 11.61
CA GLU A 142 -4.12 6.10 12.16
C GLU A 142 -4.52 4.88 13.01
N ALA A 143 -5.64 4.94 13.73
CA ALA A 143 -6.14 3.80 14.50
C ALA A 143 -6.49 2.61 13.59
N GLY A 144 -6.98 2.88 12.37
CA GLY A 144 -7.21 1.84 11.37
C GLY A 144 -5.92 1.22 10.85
N ILE A 145 -4.88 2.02 10.68
CA ILE A 145 -3.53 1.56 10.31
C ILE A 145 -2.95 0.66 11.41
N GLU A 146 -2.98 1.11 12.67
CA GLU A 146 -2.49 0.36 13.82
C GLU A 146 -3.22 -0.98 13.97
N MET A 147 -4.54 -0.99 13.75
CA MET A 147 -5.35 -2.22 13.79
C MET A 147 -4.98 -3.20 12.68
N LEU A 148 -4.76 -2.74 11.44
CA LEU A 148 -4.30 -3.59 10.34
C LEU A 148 -2.89 -4.15 10.60
N ILE A 149 -1.97 -3.33 11.11
CA ILE A 149 -0.63 -3.77 11.52
C ILE A 149 -0.73 -4.79 12.66
N SER A 150 -1.63 -4.56 13.62
CA SER A 150 -1.84 -5.46 14.75
C SER A 150 -2.23 -6.86 14.26
N TYR A 151 -3.17 -6.93 13.33
CA TYR A 151 -3.57 -8.20 12.71
C TYR A 151 -2.44 -8.83 11.89
N PHE A 152 -1.70 -8.05 11.10
CA PHE A 152 -0.55 -8.55 10.34
C PHE A 152 0.51 -9.21 11.26
N LEU A 153 0.78 -8.61 12.42
CA LEU A 153 1.69 -9.16 13.42
C LEU A 153 1.10 -10.40 14.11
N GLN A 154 -0.20 -10.41 14.43
CA GLN A 154 -0.89 -11.62 14.93
C GLN A 154 -0.79 -12.78 13.94
N LEU A 155 -0.90 -12.54 12.64
CA LEU A 155 -0.69 -13.59 11.63
C LEU A 155 0.74 -14.15 11.65
N GLY A 156 1.72 -13.38 12.14
CA GLY A 156 3.07 -13.88 12.43
C GLY A 156 3.07 -14.93 13.55
N TYR A 157 2.36 -14.68 14.64
CA TYR A 157 2.20 -15.64 15.74
C TYR A 157 1.39 -16.87 15.30
N VAL A 158 0.24 -16.64 14.68
CA VAL A 158 -0.67 -17.70 14.19
C VAL A 158 0.05 -18.64 13.21
N GLU A 159 0.83 -18.10 12.27
CA GLU A 159 1.62 -18.92 11.34
C GLU A 159 2.58 -19.86 12.08
N ASN A 160 3.35 -19.34 13.04
CA ASN A 160 4.31 -20.16 13.77
C ASN A 160 3.62 -21.17 14.71
N ARG A 161 2.42 -20.87 15.21
CA ARG A 161 1.70 -21.74 16.16
C ARG A 161 0.86 -22.82 15.50
N PHE A 162 0.27 -22.55 14.34
CA PHE A 162 -0.78 -23.42 13.79
C PHE A 162 -0.51 -23.89 12.36
N PHE A 163 0.47 -23.33 11.65
CA PHE A 163 0.70 -23.68 10.25
C PHE A 163 2.00 -24.50 10.08
N PRO A 164 1.95 -25.83 10.30
CA PRO A 164 3.11 -26.69 10.07
C PRO A 164 3.41 -26.79 8.56
N PRO A 165 4.69 -26.94 8.16
CA PRO A 165 5.05 -27.09 6.75
C PRO A 165 4.56 -28.41 6.12
N THR A 166 4.12 -29.36 6.94
CA THR A 166 3.79 -30.74 6.52
C THR A 166 2.29 -31.03 6.46
N ARG A 167 1.42 -30.10 6.88
CA ARG A 167 -0.03 -30.31 6.95
C ARG A 167 -0.78 -29.05 6.51
N HIS A 168 -1.88 -29.26 5.79
CA HIS A 168 -2.84 -28.21 5.47
C HIS A 168 -3.88 -28.10 6.58
N MET A 169 -4.13 -26.87 7.04
CA MET A 169 -5.10 -26.57 8.10
C MET A 169 -6.55 -26.55 7.62
N GLY A 170 -6.81 -26.71 6.32
CA GLY A 170 -8.16 -26.64 5.76
C GLY A 170 -8.79 -25.23 5.76
N ILE A 171 -8.09 -24.22 6.26
CA ILE A 171 -8.52 -22.81 6.23
C ILE A 171 -8.32 -22.25 4.81
N LEU A 172 -9.33 -21.56 4.28
CA LEU A 172 -9.31 -20.96 2.94
C LEU A 172 -9.42 -19.43 3.03
N PHE A 173 -8.33 -18.74 2.67
CA PHE A 173 -8.30 -17.28 2.59
C PHE A 173 -8.73 -16.84 1.19
N THR A 174 -9.91 -16.22 1.09
CA THR A 174 -10.42 -15.66 -0.17
C THR A 174 -10.31 -14.14 -0.18
N TRP A 175 -9.59 -13.59 -1.14
CA TRP A 175 -9.43 -12.16 -1.36
C TRP A 175 -9.83 -11.77 -2.77
N TYR A 176 -10.33 -10.54 -2.94
CA TYR A 176 -10.70 -10.00 -4.24
C TYR A 176 -9.63 -9.01 -4.71
N ASP A 177 -9.26 -9.12 -5.98
CA ASP A 177 -8.39 -8.16 -6.65
C ASP A 177 -9.04 -6.76 -6.66
N SER A 178 -8.31 -5.74 -6.21
CA SER A 178 -8.86 -4.39 -6.00
C SER A 178 -9.22 -3.67 -7.30
N PHE A 179 -8.69 -4.11 -8.45
CA PHE A 179 -8.93 -3.48 -9.75
C PHE A 179 -9.92 -4.26 -10.61
N THR A 180 -9.79 -5.57 -10.62
CA THR A 180 -10.53 -6.47 -11.52
C THR A 180 -11.68 -7.20 -10.85
N GLY A 181 -11.74 -7.22 -9.51
CA GLY A 181 -12.75 -7.94 -8.74
C GLY A 181 -12.61 -9.47 -8.81
N VAL A 182 -11.55 -9.98 -9.45
CA VAL A 182 -11.32 -11.42 -9.58
C VAL A 182 -10.95 -11.99 -8.21
N PRO A 183 -11.62 -13.06 -7.75
CA PRO A 183 -11.31 -13.72 -6.49
C PRO A 183 -10.01 -14.54 -6.60
N VAL A 184 -9.26 -14.56 -5.52
CA VAL A 184 -8.14 -15.47 -5.34
C VAL A 184 -8.26 -16.17 -4.00
N CYS A 185 -8.05 -17.48 -4.00
CA CYS A 185 -8.20 -18.31 -2.82
C CYS A 185 -6.91 -19.11 -2.57
N GLN A 186 -6.37 -19.04 -1.36
CA GLN A 186 -5.22 -19.84 -0.94
C GLN A 186 -5.45 -20.46 0.44
N GLN A 187 -4.79 -21.58 0.69
CA GLN A 187 -4.81 -22.26 2.00
C GLN A 187 -3.69 -21.80 2.95
N ASN A 188 -2.65 -21.17 2.40
CA ASN A 188 -1.55 -20.62 3.20
C ASN A 188 -1.84 -19.17 3.60
N LEU A 189 -1.15 -18.70 4.63
CA LEU A 189 -1.29 -17.34 5.16
C LEU A 189 -0.63 -16.25 4.28
N LEU A 190 0.11 -16.61 3.23
CA LEU A 190 0.85 -15.63 2.43
C LEU A 190 -0.10 -14.66 1.73
N LEU A 191 -1.20 -15.16 1.16
CA LEU A 191 -2.22 -14.31 0.54
C LEU A 191 -2.88 -13.37 1.56
N GLU A 192 -3.20 -13.86 2.76
CA GLU A 192 -3.80 -13.06 3.83
C GLU A 192 -2.84 -11.94 4.26
N LYS A 193 -1.59 -12.27 4.57
CA LYS A 193 -0.54 -11.30 4.95
C LYS A 193 -0.29 -10.26 3.88
N ALA A 194 -0.14 -10.69 2.63
CA ALA A 194 0.07 -9.80 1.48
C ALA A 194 -1.11 -8.84 1.28
N SER A 195 -2.35 -9.34 1.40
CA SER A 195 -3.55 -8.53 1.21
C SER A 195 -3.75 -7.51 2.33
N ILE A 196 -3.38 -7.84 3.57
CA ILE A 196 -3.38 -6.88 4.68
C ILE A 196 -2.35 -5.77 4.46
N LEU A 197 -1.14 -6.09 3.99
CA LEU A 197 -0.14 -5.06 3.63
C LEU A 197 -0.65 -4.16 2.50
N PHE A 198 -1.27 -4.72 1.47
CA PHE A 198 -1.90 -3.92 0.42
C PHE A 198 -2.95 -2.97 1.01
N ASN A 199 -3.81 -3.46 1.92
CA ASN A 199 -4.82 -2.64 2.58
C ASN A 199 -4.23 -1.55 3.49
N ILE A 200 -3.09 -1.78 4.15
CA ILE A 200 -2.36 -0.75 4.89
C ILE A 200 -1.90 0.36 3.92
N GLY A 201 -1.26 -0.02 2.80
CA GLY A 201 -0.85 0.92 1.77
C GLY A 201 -2.04 1.72 1.21
N ALA A 202 -3.13 1.03 0.87
CA ALA A 202 -4.35 1.64 0.38
C ALA A 202 -5.01 2.59 1.41
N LEU A 203 -4.99 2.25 2.70
CA LEU A 203 -5.54 3.11 3.74
C LEU A 203 -4.73 4.40 3.90
N TYR A 204 -3.40 4.33 3.83
CA TYR A 204 -2.56 5.54 3.79
C TYR A 204 -2.91 6.45 2.61
N THR A 205 -3.19 5.90 1.43
CA THR A 205 -3.62 6.73 0.29
C THR A 205 -4.93 7.46 0.58
N GLN A 206 -5.89 6.81 1.23
CA GLN A 206 -7.18 7.41 1.59
C GLN A 206 -7.04 8.47 2.69
N ILE A 207 -6.06 8.33 3.58
CA ILE A 207 -5.71 9.36 4.57
C ILE A 207 -5.11 10.56 3.85
N GLY A 208 -4.13 10.34 2.97
CA GLY A 208 -3.45 11.40 2.21
C GLY A 208 -4.39 12.21 1.32
N THR A 209 -5.33 11.56 0.61
CA THR A 209 -6.32 12.29 -0.21
C THR A 209 -7.33 13.11 0.60
N ARG A 210 -7.48 12.84 1.90
CA ARG A 210 -8.42 13.52 2.79
C ARG A 210 -7.81 14.73 3.49
N CYS A 211 -6.48 14.84 3.52
CA CYS A 211 -5.79 15.97 4.13
C CYS A 211 -6.22 17.30 3.51
N ASN A 212 -6.25 18.38 4.30
CA ASN A 212 -6.54 19.73 3.79
C ASN A 212 -5.27 20.38 3.24
N ARG A 213 -5.13 20.36 1.92
CA ARG A 213 -4.01 20.87 1.14
C ARG A 213 -3.95 22.39 1.01
N GLN A 214 -4.91 23.11 1.61
CA GLN A 214 -4.83 24.58 1.80
C GLN A 214 -4.09 24.96 3.09
N THR A 215 -3.53 23.99 3.81
CA THR A 215 -2.77 24.20 5.04
C THR A 215 -1.42 23.52 4.97
N GLN A 216 -0.40 24.13 5.60
CA GLN A 216 0.95 23.56 5.65
C GLN A 216 0.94 22.16 6.28
N THR A 217 0.31 22.01 7.44
CA THR A 217 0.20 20.72 8.15
C THR A 217 -0.57 19.67 7.34
N GLY A 218 -1.63 20.05 6.62
CA GLY A 218 -2.36 19.11 5.79
C GLY A 218 -1.52 18.61 4.62
N LEU A 219 -0.75 19.47 3.97
CA LEU A 219 0.19 19.07 2.92
C LEU A 219 1.31 18.17 3.46
N GLU A 220 1.90 18.49 4.61
CA GLU A 220 2.92 17.66 5.27
C GLU A 220 2.38 16.25 5.57
N ASN A 221 1.15 16.18 6.10
CA ASN A 221 0.48 14.91 6.36
C ASN A 221 0.17 14.13 5.06
N ALA A 222 -0.19 14.83 3.97
CA ALA A 222 -0.44 14.19 2.68
C ALA A 222 0.84 13.59 2.10
N VAL A 223 1.95 14.33 2.13
CA VAL A 223 3.26 13.85 1.72
C VAL A 223 3.67 12.61 2.52
N ASP A 224 3.64 12.68 3.86
CA ASP A 224 3.99 11.56 4.73
C ASP A 224 3.10 10.32 4.46
N ALA A 225 1.80 10.51 4.31
CA ALA A 225 0.87 9.42 4.02
C ALA A 225 1.19 8.72 2.67
N PHE A 226 1.44 9.46 1.60
CA PHE A 226 1.80 8.85 0.31
C PHE A 226 3.18 8.20 0.33
N GLN A 227 4.16 8.76 1.05
CA GLN A 227 5.48 8.13 1.22
C GLN A 227 5.40 6.81 1.99
N ARG A 228 4.56 6.75 3.05
CA ARG A 228 4.28 5.51 3.79
C ARG A 228 3.52 4.50 2.94
N ALA A 229 2.54 4.94 2.15
CA ALA A 229 1.84 4.06 1.21
C ALA A 229 2.84 3.43 0.22
N ALA A 230 3.72 4.24 -0.36
CA ALA A 230 4.75 3.79 -1.28
C ALA A 230 5.71 2.78 -0.62
N GLY A 231 6.14 3.03 0.62
CA GLY A 231 7.04 2.13 1.34
C GLY A 231 6.40 0.81 1.76
N VAL A 232 5.14 0.80 2.19
CA VAL A 232 4.40 -0.44 2.47
C VAL A 232 4.23 -1.27 1.20
N LEU A 233 3.91 -0.64 0.06
CA LEU A 233 3.78 -1.32 -1.23
C LEU A 233 5.14 -1.84 -1.76
N SER A 234 6.24 -1.12 -1.50
CA SER A 234 7.60 -1.62 -1.81
C SER A 234 7.93 -2.85 -0.96
N TYR A 235 7.66 -2.80 0.34
CA TYR A 235 7.85 -3.94 1.23
C TYR A 235 7.02 -5.16 0.80
N LEU A 236 5.76 -4.95 0.40
CA LEU A 236 4.91 -6.00 -0.17
C LEU A 236 5.53 -6.61 -1.43
N LYS A 237 5.98 -5.78 -2.38
CA LYS A 237 6.60 -6.20 -3.65
C LYS A 237 7.87 -7.04 -3.42
N GLU A 238 8.69 -6.66 -2.45
CA GLU A 238 9.96 -7.33 -2.15
C GLU A 238 9.77 -8.61 -1.34
N THR A 239 8.78 -8.64 -0.43
CA THR A 239 8.57 -9.77 0.50
C THR A 239 7.71 -10.87 -0.11
N PHE A 240 6.70 -10.52 -0.92
CA PHE A 240 5.71 -11.47 -1.47
C PHE A 240 5.77 -11.52 -3.00
N THR A 241 6.80 -12.16 -3.54
CA THR A 241 7.13 -12.15 -4.98
C THR A 241 6.22 -13.01 -5.87
N HIS A 242 5.47 -13.95 -5.28
CA HIS A 242 4.62 -14.92 -6.00
C HIS A 242 3.15 -14.83 -5.57
N THR A 243 2.64 -13.61 -5.42
CA THR A 243 1.22 -13.39 -5.13
C THR A 243 0.38 -13.76 -6.36
N PRO A 244 -0.68 -14.58 -6.19
CA PRO A 244 -1.54 -14.99 -7.30
C PRO A 244 -2.56 -13.92 -7.75
N SER A 245 -2.56 -12.74 -7.12
CA SER A 245 -3.49 -11.64 -7.38
C SER A 245 -2.78 -10.54 -8.18
N TYR A 246 -3.44 -10.03 -9.21
CA TYR A 246 -2.80 -9.17 -10.20
C TYR A 246 -2.48 -7.77 -9.65
N ASP A 247 -3.36 -7.21 -8.81
CA ASP A 247 -3.17 -5.98 -8.04
C ASP A 247 -1.90 -5.98 -7.17
N MET A 248 -1.41 -7.15 -6.80
CA MET A 248 -0.18 -7.36 -6.03
C MET A 248 0.98 -7.89 -6.87
N SER A 249 0.85 -7.90 -8.21
CA SER A 249 1.95 -8.28 -9.10
C SER A 249 3.10 -7.26 -9.03
N PRO A 250 4.37 -7.67 -9.22
CA PRO A 250 5.50 -6.74 -9.17
C PRO A 250 5.39 -5.57 -10.14
N ALA A 251 4.82 -5.80 -11.34
CA ALA A 251 4.59 -4.77 -12.34
C ALA A 251 3.54 -3.75 -11.88
N MET A 252 2.39 -4.21 -11.37
CA MET A 252 1.35 -3.34 -10.84
C MET A 252 1.84 -2.55 -9.62
N LEU A 253 2.46 -3.22 -8.64
CA LEU A 253 3.00 -2.56 -7.45
C LEU A 253 4.02 -1.48 -7.80
N ASN A 254 4.87 -1.71 -8.81
CA ASN A 254 5.81 -0.69 -9.29
C ASN A 254 5.11 0.57 -9.82
N VAL A 255 3.97 0.41 -10.52
CA VAL A 255 3.15 1.55 -10.97
C VAL A 255 2.51 2.27 -9.80
N LEU A 256 1.93 1.53 -8.84
CA LEU A 256 1.31 2.12 -7.66
C LEU A 256 2.33 2.89 -6.81
N ILE A 257 3.52 2.35 -6.59
CA ILE A 257 4.62 3.04 -5.88
C ILE A 257 4.99 4.35 -6.59
N LYS A 258 5.21 4.31 -7.90
CA LYS A 258 5.50 5.53 -8.68
C LYS A 258 4.37 6.56 -8.59
N MET A 259 3.11 6.10 -8.62
CA MET A 259 1.94 6.98 -8.51
C MET A 259 1.87 7.65 -7.13
N MET A 260 2.17 6.92 -6.05
CA MET A 260 2.20 7.49 -4.70
C MET A 260 3.29 8.55 -4.56
N LEU A 261 4.50 8.28 -5.06
CA LEU A 261 5.60 9.25 -5.02
C LEU A 261 5.31 10.48 -5.88
N ALA A 262 4.66 10.32 -7.04
CA ALA A 262 4.23 11.44 -7.87
C ALA A 262 3.19 12.32 -7.16
N GLN A 263 2.22 11.72 -6.46
CA GLN A 263 1.23 12.47 -5.66
C GLN A 263 1.84 13.19 -4.46
N ALA A 264 2.85 12.59 -3.81
CA ALA A 264 3.61 13.29 -2.78
C ALA A 264 4.41 14.46 -3.36
N GLN A 265 5.04 14.31 -4.54
CA GLN A 265 5.75 15.43 -5.18
C GLN A 265 4.79 16.56 -5.60
N GLU A 266 3.58 16.22 -6.05
CA GLU A 266 2.52 17.20 -6.28
C GLU A 266 2.18 17.99 -5.00
N CYS A 267 2.08 17.32 -3.86
CA CYS A 267 1.85 17.98 -2.58
C CYS A 267 3.05 18.87 -2.16
N VAL A 268 4.29 18.46 -2.45
CA VAL A 268 5.49 19.30 -2.22
C VAL A 268 5.44 20.59 -3.05
N PHE A 269 5.07 20.49 -4.33
CA PHE A 269 4.86 21.67 -5.17
C PHE A 269 3.78 22.60 -4.60
N GLU A 270 2.69 22.05 -4.08
CA GLU A 270 1.63 22.81 -3.42
C GLU A 270 2.12 23.48 -2.13
N GLN A 271 3.01 22.86 -1.35
CA GLN A 271 3.63 23.48 -0.16
C GLN A 271 4.41 24.73 -0.53
N ILE A 272 5.22 24.65 -1.59
CA ILE A 272 6.01 25.78 -2.08
C ILE A 272 5.08 26.89 -2.60
N SER A 273 3.94 26.51 -3.20
CA SER A 273 2.95 27.44 -3.74
C SER A 273 2.04 28.08 -2.68
N LEU A 274 1.94 27.48 -1.49
CA LEU A 274 0.95 27.82 -0.46
C LEU A 274 0.97 29.30 -0.01
N PRO A 275 2.13 29.95 0.19
CA PRO A 275 2.19 31.38 0.55
C PRO A 275 1.73 32.33 -0.56
N GLY A 276 1.41 31.81 -1.74
CA GLY A 276 1.20 32.54 -2.97
C GLY A 276 2.50 32.69 -3.78
N ILE A 277 2.38 32.50 -5.10
CA ILE A 277 3.52 32.58 -6.02
C ILE A 277 3.82 34.04 -6.33
N ARG A 278 4.89 34.57 -5.74
CA ARG A 278 5.36 35.94 -5.99
C ARG A 278 6.07 36.03 -7.34
N ASN A 279 5.92 37.16 -8.02
CA ASN A 279 6.61 37.46 -9.27
C ASN A 279 8.05 37.93 -9.01
N GLU A 280 8.84 37.06 -8.38
CA GLU A 280 10.23 37.29 -8.02
C GLU A 280 11.11 36.26 -8.74
N PHE A 281 12.28 36.66 -9.23
CA PHE A 281 13.15 35.83 -10.08
C PHE A 281 13.41 34.43 -9.50
N PHE A 282 14.02 34.36 -8.31
CA PHE A 282 14.38 33.06 -7.69
C PHE A 282 13.17 32.24 -7.27
N THR A 283 12.08 32.90 -6.83
CA THR A 283 10.81 32.22 -6.53
C THR A 283 10.29 31.52 -7.79
N LEU A 284 10.27 32.20 -8.93
CA LEU A 284 9.81 31.60 -10.19
C LEU A 284 10.77 30.56 -10.76
N VAL A 285 12.09 30.68 -10.55
CA VAL A 285 13.07 29.63 -10.91
C VAL A 285 12.72 28.35 -10.16
N LYS A 286 12.54 28.44 -8.84
CA LYS A 286 12.16 27.30 -7.99
C LYS A 286 10.82 26.70 -8.44
N MET A 287 9.80 27.54 -8.69
CA MET A 287 8.51 27.07 -9.21
C MET A 287 8.61 26.39 -10.57
N THR A 288 9.49 26.86 -11.44
CA THR A 288 9.73 26.29 -12.78
C THR A 288 10.27 24.87 -12.66
N GLN A 289 11.33 24.69 -11.86
CA GLN A 289 11.98 23.39 -11.69
C GLN A 289 11.08 22.38 -10.97
N GLU A 290 10.40 22.82 -9.92
CA GLU A 290 9.50 21.96 -9.15
C GLU A 290 8.28 21.52 -9.98
N ALA A 291 7.68 22.43 -10.75
CA ALA A 291 6.61 22.07 -11.69
C ALA A 291 7.11 21.09 -12.77
N ALA A 292 8.32 21.31 -13.30
CA ALA A 292 8.92 20.38 -14.25
C ALA A 292 9.15 19.00 -13.61
N LYS A 293 9.55 18.95 -12.33
CA LYS A 293 9.71 17.72 -11.57
C LYS A 293 8.40 16.95 -11.40
N VAL A 294 7.31 17.63 -11.02
CA VAL A 294 5.98 17.01 -10.93
C VAL A 294 5.52 16.48 -12.30
N GLY A 295 5.74 17.25 -13.36
CA GLY A 295 5.45 16.83 -14.73
C GLY A 295 6.22 15.58 -15.17
N GLU A 296 7.50 15.49 -14.81
CA GLU A 296 8.36 14.34 -15.07
C GLU A 296 7.87 13.08 -14.34
N VAL A 297 7.63 13.15 -13.03
CA VAL A 297 7.23 11.96 -12.27
C VAL A 297 5.87 11.42 -12.73
N TYR A 298 4.92 12.29 -13.11
CA TYR A 298 3.66 11.84 -13.71
C TYR A 298 3.81 11.27 -15.12
N MET A 299 4.73 11.79 -15.92
CA MET A 299 5.07 11.21 -17.22
C MET A 299 5.63 9.79 -17.06
N LEU A 300 6.48 9.57 -16.05
CA LEU A 300 7.01 8.24 -15.71
C LEU A 300 5.90 7.29 -15.23
N VAL A 301 4.94 7.78 -14.44
CA VAL A 301 3.74 7.02 -14.04
C VAL A 301 2.93 6.62 -15.27
N ASN A 302 2.55 7.57 -16.12
CA ASN A 302 1.81 7.32 -17.34
C ASN A 302 2.53 6.32 -18.26
N THR A 303 3.85 6.44 -18.40
CA THR A 303 4.67 5.50 -19.18
C THR A 303 4.56 4.09 -18.63
N ALA A 304 4.71 3.91 -17.31
CA ALA A 304 4.61 2.62 -16.66
C ALA A 304 3.20 2.02 -16.73
N MET A 305 2.15 2.84 -16.66
CA MET A 305 0.75 2.43 -16.83
C MET A 305 0.44 1.91 -18.24
N ASN A 306 1.15 2.39 -19.26
CA ASN A 306 0.94 2.00 -20.66
C ASN A 306 1.84 0.83 -21.12
N GLN A 307 2.59 0.20 -20.21
CA GLN A 307 3.38 -1.00 -20.51
C GLN A 307 2.57 -2.27 -20.24
N GLU A 308 2.81 -3.33 -21.02
CA GLU A 308 2.27 -4.66 -20.75
C GLU A 308 2.98 -5.29 -19.54
N PRO A 309 2.28 -6.02 -18.65
CA PRO A 309 0.86 -6.36 -18.68
C PRO A 309 -0.06 -5.35 -17.95
N VAL A 310 0.46 -4.19 -17.53
CA VAL A 310 -0.26 -3.18 -16.70
C VAL A 310 -1.42 -2.55 -17.45
N LYS A 311 -1.19 -2.20 -18.71
CA LYS A 311 -2.12 -1.47 -19.57
C LYS A 311 -3.52 -2.08 -19.66
N GLU A 312 -3.61 -3.42 -19.68
CA GLU A 312 -4.89 -4.12 -19.85
C GLU A 312 -5.79 -4.11 -18.61
N ASN A 313 -5.23 -3.90 -17.43
CA ASN A 313 -5.94 -4.10 -16.16
C ASN A 313 -6.01 -2.84 -15.30
N ILE A 314 -5.19 -1.84 -15.58
CA ILE A 314 -5.29 -0.55 -14.91
C ILE A 314 -6.47 0.26 -15.47
N PRO A 315 -7.22 1.00 -14.63
CA PRO A 315 -8.24 1.93 -15.10
C PRO A 315 -7.70 2.87 -16.18
N TYR A 316 -8.33 2.88 -17.36
CA TYR A 316 -7.95 3.73 -18.48
C TYR A 316 -7.90 5.20 -18.05
N SER A 317 -8.87 5.57 -17.22
CA SER A 317 -9.02 6.90 -16.69
C SER A 317 -7.88 7.34 -15.74
N TRP A 318 -7.21 6.42 -15.04
CA TRP A 318 -6.03 6.74 -14.23
C TRP A 318 -4.81 7.07 -15.10
N SER A 319 -4.59 6.28 -16.16
CA SER A 319 -3.56 6.57 -17.17
C SER A 319 -3.78 7.95 -17.80
N LYS A 320 -5.04 8.29 -18.11
CA LYS A 320 -5.37 9.63 -18.64
C LYS A 320 -5.22 10.75 -17.63
N LEU A 321 -5.56 10.54 -16.36
CA LEU A 321 -5.31 11.53 -15.32
C LEU A 321 -3.79 11.77 -15.13
N ALA A 322 -2.97 10.72 -15.13
CA ALA A 322 -1.52 10.86 -15.06
C ALA A 322 -0.95 11.63 -16.27
N GLN A 323 -1.46 11.36 -17.48
CA GLN A 323 -1.12 12.13 -18.67
C GLN A 323 -1.49 13.61 -18.53
N ILE A 324 -2.74 13.90 -18.13
CA ILE A 324 -3.24 15.27 -17.91
C ILE A 324 -2.39 16.01 -16.88
N LYS A 325 -2.06 15.38 -15.75
CA LYS A 325 -1.20 15.97 -14.72
C LYS A 325 0.20 16.25 -15.26
N SER A 326 0.81 15.29 -15.98
CA SER A 326 2.10 15.51 -16.65
C SER A 326 2.07 16.77 -17.52
N ASP A 327 1.07 16.89 -18.38
CA ASP A 327 0.99 17.99 -19.34
C ASP A 327 0.66 19.32 -18.65
N HIS A 328 -0.21 19.31 -17.63
CA HIS A 328 -0.51 20.48 -16.81
C HIS A 328 0.73 21.04 -16.10
N TYR A 329 1.50 20.20 -15.40
CA TYR A 329 2.68 20.66 -14.67
C TYR A 329 3.83 21.07 -15.61
N LYS A 330 3.98 20.42 -16.77
CA LYS A 330 4.88 20.90 -17.85
C LYS A 330 4.46 22.28 -18.36
N ALA A 331 3.15 22.49 -18.56
CA ALA A 331 2.63 23.79 -18.96
C ALA A 331 2.89 24.88 -17.91
N LEU A 332 2.73 24.56 -16.62
CA LEU A 332 3.05 25.48 -15.52
C LEU A 332 4.54 25.83 -15.48
N ALA A 333 5.43 24.85 -15.66
CA ALA A 333 6.88 25.11 -15.75
C ALA A 333 7.20 26.10 -16.88
N HIS A 334 6.65 25.87 -18.08
CA HIS A 334 6.79 26.79 -19.21
C HIS A 334 6.16 28.17 -18.94
N TYR A 335 5.06 28.23 -18.19
CA TYR A 335 4.43 29.49 -17.80
C TYR A 335 5.29 30.31 -16.81
N PHE A 336 5.89 29.66 -15.81
CA PHE A 336 6.71 30.34 -14.81
C PHE A 336 7.98 30.92 -15.43
N ILE A 337 8.70 30.14 -16.25
CA ILE A 337 9.90 30.64 -16.95
C ILE A 337 9.56 31.73 -17.96
N ALA A 338 8.41 31.63 -18.65
CA ALA A 338 7.93 32.71 -19.49
C ALA A 338 7.65 33.99 -18.68
N THR A 339 7.12 33.85 -17.46
CA THR A 339 6.86 34.99 -16.59
C THR A 339 8.18 35.67 -16.18
N ILE A 340 9.21 34.90 -15.82
CA ILE A 340 10.57 35.42 -15.60
C ILE A 340 11.03 36.21 -16.83
N LEU A 341 10.98 35.58 -18.00
CA LEU A 341 11.47 36.16 -19.26
C LEU A 341 10.70 37.44 -19.66
N CYS A 342 9.41 37.48 -19.44
CA CYS A 342 8.57 38.61 -19.83
C CYS A 342 8.63 39.79 -18.86
N ASP A 343 8.72 39.53 -17.55
CA ASP A 343 8.49 40.52 -16.51
C ASP A 343 9.77 40.96 -15.78
N HIS A 344 10.75 40.06 -15.60
CA HIS A 344 11.99 40.39 -14.91
C HIS A 344 12.82 41.37 -15.72
N GLU A 345 13.49 42.33 -15.09
CA GLU A 345 14.48 43.22 -15.71
C GLU A 345 15.68 43.31 -14.76
N LEU A 346 16.88 42.95 -15.26
CA LEU A 346 18.13 43.05 -14.50
C LEU A 346 18.31 44.48 -13.95
N GLN A 347 18.37 44.60 -12.62
CA GLN A 347 18.65 45.85 -11.92
C GLN A 347 20.13 45.96 -11.55
N SER A 348 20.62 47.17 -11.29
CA SER A 348 22.02 47.39 -10.89
C SER A 348 22.40 46.78 -9.53
N SER A 349 21.41 46.44 -8.70
CA SER A 349 21.59 45.76 -7.42
C SER A 349 21.57 44.23 -7.51
N ASP A 350 21.23 43.68 -8.69
CA ASP A 350 21.12 42.25 -8.88
C ASP A 350 22.51 41.61 -9.03
N ASP A 351 22.65 40.39 -8.50
CA ASP A 351 23.81 39.54 -8.76
C ASP A 351 23.63 38.88 -10.14
N GLU A 352 24.24 39.50 -11.17
CA GLU A 352 24.17 39.03 -12.55
C GLU A 352 24.66 37.58 -12.70
N ASP A 353 25.76 37.24 -12.03
CA ASP A 353 26.38 35.91 -12.12
C ASP A 353 25.47 34.84 -11.50
N GLN A 354 24.82 35.17 -10.38
CA GLN A 354 23.88 34.27 -9.72
C GLN A 354 22.62 34.05 -10.57
N GLN A 355 22.06 35.10 -11.17
CA GLN A 355 20.88 34.98 -12.02
C GLN A 355 21.18 34.23 -13.33
N GLU A 356 22.34 34.49 -13.96
CA GLU A 356 22.79 33.73 -15.12
C GLU A 356 22.94 32.25 -14.79
N LYS A 357 23.58 31.92 -13.66
CA LYS A 357 23.74 30.55 -13.21
C LYS A 357 22.39 29.86 -12.98
N ALA A 358 21.50 30.49 -12.24
CA ALA A 358 20.17 29.93 -11.93
C ALA A 358 19.36 29.68 -13.20
N MET A 359 19.39 30.63 -14.16
CA MET A 359 18.70 30.45 -15.44
C MET A 359 19.36 29.40 -16.33
N SER A 360 20.68 29.23 -16.23
CA SER A 360 21.40 28.16 -16.94
C SER A 360 21.04 26.78 -16.44
N GLN A 361 20.78 26.64 -15.13
CA GLN A 361 20.36 25.37 -14.53
C GLN A 361 18.93 24.95 -14.91
N LEU A 362 18.14 25.86 -15.51
CA LEU A 362 16.81 25.52 -16.03
C LEU A 362 16.84 24.71 -17.33
N TYR A 363 17.98 24.65 -18.03
CA TYR A 363 18.07 24.08 -19.38
C TYR A 363 19.23 23.07 -19.47
N ASP A 364 18.97 21.90 -20.06
CA ASP A 364 20.00 20.89 -20.32
C ASP A 364 20.91 21.29 -21.49
N TYR A 365 20.28 21.96 -22.46
CA TYR A 365 20.94 22.45 -23.66
C TYR A 365 20.41 23.85 -23.98
N VAL A 366 21.33 24.78 -24.18
CA VAL A 366 21.03 26.12 -24.66
C VAL A 366 21.31 26.14 -26.18
N PRO A 367 20.32 26.47 -27.02
CA PRO A 367 20.49 26.49 -28.48
C PRO A 367 21.68 27.32 -28.94
N GLU A 368 22.39 26.85 -29.98
CA GLU A 368 23.50 27.58 -30.59
C GLU A 368 23.08 29.01 -30.97
N GLY A 369 23.81 30.00 -30.45
CA GLY A 369 23.52 31.43 -30.64
C GLY A 369 22.73 32.09 -29.51
N LEU A 370 22.14 31.32 -28.60
CA LEU A 370 21.47 31.83 -27.41
C LEU A 370 22.46 31.81 -26.23
N LYS A 371 22.81 32.98 -25.69
CA LYS A 371 23.62 33.09 -24.46
C LYS A 371 22.72 33.62 -23.35
N ILE A 372 22.70 32.95 -22.20
CA ILE A 372 21.76 33.26 -21.12
C ILE A 372 21.96 34.67 -20.57
N LEU A 373 23.20 35.10 -20.34
CA LEU A 373 23.47 36.49 -19.97
C LEU A 373 22.96 37.50 -21.00
N THR A 374 23.13 37.21 -22.29
CA THR A 374 22.63 38.05 -23.37
C THR A 374 21.11 38.12 -23.34
N VAL A 375 20.43 37.00 -23.12
CA VAL A 375 18.96 36.93 -23.00
C VAL A 375 18.48 37.69 -21.76
N LEU A 376 19.17 37.59 -20.63
CA LEU A 376 18.82 38.32 -19.42
C LEU A 376 18.93 39.85 -19.62
N LYS A 377 19.95 40.31 -20.35
CA LYS A 377 20.21 41.73 -20.63
C LYS A 377 19.35 42.31 -21.76
N ASP A 378 19.10 41.54 -22.81
CA ASP A 378 18.35 41.99 -23.99
C ASP A 378 16.85 41.72 -23.85
N LYS A 379 16.09 42.80 -23.60
CA LYS A 379 14.63 42.77 -23.46
C LYS A 379 13.90 42.16 -24.66
N VAL A 380 14.42 42.33 -25.88
CA VAL A 380 13.78 41.79 -27.09
C VAL A 380 13.98 40.27 -27.13
N GLN A 381 15.22 39.80 -26.96
CA GLN A 381 15.51 38.36 -26.93
C GLN A 381 14.78 37.65 -25.79
N ARG A 382 14.75 38.27 -24.60
CA ARG A 382 14.03 37.75 -23.44
C ARG A 382 12.55 37.56 -23.72
N LYS A 383 11.90 38.58 -24.30
CA LYS A 383 10.47 38.51 -24.66
C LYS A 383 10.20 37.50 -25.77
N GLN A 384 11.06 37.38 -26.78
CA GLN A 384 10.91 36.37 -27.83
C GLN A 384 11.00 34.95 -27.27
N LEU A 385 11.97 34.68 -26.39
CA LEU A 385 12.07 33.39 -25.71
C LEU A 385 10.87 33.15 -24.79
N GLY A 386 10.42 34.19 -24.06
CA GLY A 386 9.22 34.13 -23.22
C GLY A 386 7.96 33.76 -24.02
N LYS A 387 7.78 34.34 -25.20
CA LYS A 387 6.71 33.96 -26.14
C LYS A 387 6.82 32.50 -26.58
N ALA A 388 8.01 32.01 -26.89
CA ALA A 388 8.22 30.61 -27.25
C ALA A 388 7.81 29.66 -26.12
N HIS A 389 8.15 29.99 -24.86
CA HIS A 389 7.72 29.22 -23.69
C HIS A 389 6.19 29.30 -23.48
N LEU A 390 5.57 30.47 -23.65
CA LEU A 390 4.10 30.61 -23.57
C LEU A 390 3.39 29.76 -24.63
N ARG A 391 3.92 29.67 -25.86
CA ARG A 391 3.37 28.77 -26.89
C ARG A 391 3.42 27.31 -26.43
N LYS A 392 4.54 26.83 -25.87
CA LYS A 392 4.61 25.48 -25.29
C LYS A 392 3.60 25.30 -24.14
N ALA A 393 3.48 26.28 -23.24
CA ALA A 393 2.52 26.23 -22.13
C ALA A 393 1.07 26.13 -22.60
N ILE A 394 0.70 26.88 -23.66
CA ILE A 394 -0.64 26.83 -24.27
C ILE A 394 -0.88 25.44 -24.86
N VAL A 395 0.03 24.93 -25.70
CA VAL A 395 -0.10 23.62 -26.35
C VAL A 395 -0.27 22.48 -25.34
N TYR A 396 0.54 22.46 -24.27
CA TYR A 396 0.40 21.44 -23.23
C TYR A 396 -0.96 21.51 -22.50
N HIS A 397 -1.45 22.71 -22.18
CA HIS A 397 -2.78 22.85 -21.57
C HIS A 397 -3.92 22.52 -22.54
N GLU A 398 -3.80 22.83 -23.83
CA GLU A 398 -4.77 22.42 -24.85
C GLU A 398 -4.84 20.89 -24.95
N GLU A 399 -3.68 20.22 -24.94
CA GLU A 399 -3.63 18.76 -24.93
C GLU A 399 -4.24 18.17 -23.66
N ALA A 400 -3.93 18.74 -22.49
CA ALA A 400 -4.53 18.32 -21.22
C ALA A 400 -6.06 18.47 -21.23
N LEU A 401 -6.59 19.60 -21.72
CA LEU A 401 -8.03 19.83 -21.89
C LEU A 401 -8.66 18.85 -22.90
N ARG A 402 -7.98 18.57 -24.01
CA ARG A 402 -8.44 17.62 -25.03
C ARG A 402 -8.54 16.20 -24.46
N VAL A 403 -7.51 15.73 -23.77
CA VAL A 403 -7.49 14.40 -23.13
C VAL A 403 -8.57 14.31 -22.04
N CYS A 404 -8.73 15.36 -21.24
CA CYS A 404 -9.79 15.47 -20.23
C CYS A 404 -11.19 15.33 -20.88
N GLY A 405 -11.46 16.06 -21.96
CA GLY A 405 -12.75 16.04 -22.67
C GLY A 405 -13.08 14.71 -23.36
N LEU A 406 -12.06 13.97 -23.81
CA LEU A 406 -12.24 12.65 -24.44
C LEU A 406 -12.53 11.53 -23.43
N CYS A 407 -12.04 11.64 -22.19
CA CYS A 407 -12.29 10.64 -21.16
C CYS A 407 -13.64 10.89 -20.47
N LYS A 408 -14.61 9.97 -20.67
CA LYS A 408 -15.99 10.12 -20.14
C LYS A 408 -16.06 10.36 -18.63
N LYS A 409 -15.14 9.76 -17.85
CA LYS A 409 -15.11 9.90 -16.40
C LYS A 409 -14.45 11.22 -15.97
N LEU A 410 -13.32 11.58 -16.57
CA LEU A 410 -12.56 12.78 -16.19
C LEU A 410 -13.26 14.07 -16.60
N ARG A 411 -13.97 14.09 -17.74
CA ARG A 411 -14.78 15.25 -18.13
C ARG A 411 -15.94 15.54 -17.18
N ASN A 412 -16.28 14.65 -16.26
CA ASN A 412 -17.33 14.91 -15.28
C ASN A 412 -16.76 15.41 -13.93
N ILE A 413 -15.44 15.62 -13.84
CA ILE A 413 -14.79 16.17 -12.66
C ILE A 413 -14.66 17.68 -12.86
N ASP A 414 -15.59 18.45 -12.30
CA ASP A 414 -15.71 19.91 -12.54
C ASP A 414 -14.43 20.67 -12.15
N VAL A 415 -13.89 20.39 -10.95
CA VAL A 415 -12.66 21.04 -10.45
C VAL A 415 -11.46 20.82 -11.36
N LEU A 416 -11.34 19.64 -11.99
CA LEU A 416 -10.27 19.35 -12.94
C LEU A 416 -10.40 20.24 -14.18
N GLN A 417 -11.61 20.39 -14.73
CA GLN A 417 -11.84 21.28 -15.86
C GLN A 417 -11.58 22.74 -15.53
N GLU A 418 -12.02 23.18 -14.35
CA GLU A 418 -11.84 24.56 -13.90
C GLU A 418 -10.36 24.92 -13.75
N VAL A 419 -9.57 24.07 -13.09
CA VAL A 419 -8.13 24.27 -12.92
C VAL A 419 -7.41 24.34 -14.27
N LEU A 420 -7.66 23.36 -15.16
CA LEU A 420 -7.04 23.34 -16.50
C LEU A 420 -7.44 24.56 -17.34
N THR A 421 -8.71 24.95 -17.30
CA THR A 421 -9.23 26.11 -18.04
C THR A 421 -8.66 27.42 -17.52
N ALA A 422 -8.57 27.58 -16.20
CA ALA A 422 -7.99 28.77 -15.58
C ALA A 422 -6.51 28.90 -15.92
N ALA A 423 -5.74 27.81 -15.83
CA ALA A 423 -4.32 27.79 -16.17
C ALA A 423 -4.09 28.07 -17.67
N HIS A 424 -4.90 27.48 -18.55
CA HIS A 424 -4.88 27.76 -19.99
C HIS A 424 -5.16 29.24 -20.31
N LYS A 425 -6.24 29.81 -19.75
CA LYS A 425 -6.59 31.23 -19.90
C LYS A 425 -5.48 32.14 -19.41
N ARG A 426 -4.82 31.80 -18.30
CA ARG A 426 -3.70 32.56 -17.76
C ARG A 426 -2.52 32.62 -18.73
N SER A 427 -2.17 31.50 -19.37
CA SER A 427 -1.13 31.47 -20.41
C SER A 427 -1.52 32.27 -21.66
N LEU A 428 -2.76 32.16 -22.13
CA LEU A 428 -3.27 32.94 -23.27
C LEU A 428 -3.23 34.44 -23.03
N LEU A 429 -3.71 34.90 -21.86
CA LEU A 429 -3.71 36.31 -21.50
C LEU A 429 -2.27 36.86 -21.44
N LYS A 430 -1.34 36.09 -20.86
CA LYS A 430 0.07 36.48 -20.80
C LYS A 430 0.70 36.54 -22.18
N TYR A 431 0.37 35.61 -23.08
CA TYR A 431 0.83 35.61 -24.47
C TYR A 431 0.34 36.84 -25.23
N ALA A 432 -0.95 37.17 -25.12
CA ALA A 432 -1.55 38.34 -25.77
C ALA A 432 -0.92 39.66 -25.30
N GLN A 433 -0.50 39.77 -24.03
CA GLN A 433 0.21 40.95 -23.52
C GLN A 433 1.58 41.19 -24.16
N GLN A 434 2.20 40.15 -24.74
CA GLN A 434 3.49 40.27 -25.41
C GLN A 434 3.35 40.55 -26.91
N ASP A 435 2.16 40.36 -27.49
CA ASP A 435 1.94 40.49 -28.92
C ASP A 435 2.04 41.96 -29.37
N LYS A 436 2.98 42.24 -30.27
CA LYS A 436 3.23 43.56 -30.89
C LYS A 436 3.48 43.33 -32.38
N GLU A 437 3.15 44.30 -33.21
CA GLU A 437 3.03 44.18 -34.67
C GLU A 437 4.30 43.68 -35.42
N ASP A 438 5.49 43.67 -34.80
CA ASP A 438 6.77 43.28 -35.41
C ASP A 438 7.19 41.80 -35.24
N ASP A 439 6.27 40.91 -34.83
CA ASP A 439 6.62 39.53 -34.41
C ASP A 439 6.59 38.46 -35.53
N PHE A 440 6.39 38.87 -36.79
CA PHE A 440 6.15 37.98 -37.93
C PHE A 440 7.26 36.96 -38.26
N LEU A 441 8.43 37.04 -37.62
CA LEU A 441 9.62 36.23 -37.94
C LEU A 441 10.28 35.51 -36.73
N SER A 442 9.67 35.49 -35.54
CA SER A 442 10.27 34.82 -34.38
C SER A 442 10.10 33.29 -34.43
N LEU A 443 11.06 32.61 -35.07
CA LEU A 443 11.18 31.13 -35.15
C LEU A 443 11.84 30.48 -33.93
N ILE A 444 12.06 31.22 -32.83
CA ILE A 444 12.72 30.68 -31.64
C ILE A 444 11.86 29.56 -31.03
N GLN A 445 12.46 28.39 -30.90
CA GLN A 445 11.88 27.26 -30.16
C GLN A 445 12.30 27.35 -28.70
N ALA A 446 11.35 27.12 -27.79
CA ALA A 446 11.64 27.08 -26.36
C ALA A 446 12.44 25.81 -26.02
N PRO A 447 13.60 25.93 -25.34
CA PRO A 447 14.32 24.77 -24.82
C PRO A 447 13.47 23.97 -23.82
N ASP A 448 13.86 22.72 -23.60
CA ASP A 448 13.25 21.88 -22.58
C ASP A 448 13.75 22.25 -21.19
N ILE A 449 12.84 22.19 -20.22
CA ILE A 449 13.10 22.60 -18.84
C ILE A 449 13.61 21.39 -18.06
N LEU A 450 14.73 21.56 -17.35
CA LEU A 450 15.26 20.53 -16.46
C LEU A 450 14.45 20.44 -15.17
N PRO A 451 14.01 19.22 -14.79
CA PRO A 451 13.36 19.01 -13.50
C PRO A 451 14.39 19.02 -12.37
N GLU A 452 14.13 19.80 -11.33
CA GLU A 452 14.91 19.81 -10.08
C GLU A 452 13.96 20.00 -8.91
N THR A 453 14.28 19.43 -7.75
CA THR A 453 13.53 19.62 -6.51
C THR A 453 14.48 19.70 -5.33
N GLU A 454 14.16 20.58 -4.37
CA GLU A 454 14.85 20.66 -3.09
C GLU A 454 14.39 19.56 -2.11
N HIS A 455 13.24 18.94 -2.38
CA HIS A 455 12.62 17.94 -1.50
C HIS A 455 12.35 16.66 -2.29
N ASN A 456 13.35 15.77 -2.33
CA ASN A 456 13.18 14.47 -2.96
C ASN A 456 12.23 13.60 -2.14
N VAL A 457 11.13 13.21 -2.77
CA VAL A 457 10.16 12.30 -2.18
C VAL A 457 10.63 10.86 -2.38
N GLU A 458 10.91 10.18 -1.27
CA GLU A 458 11.31 8.77 -1.23
C GLU A 458 10.29 7.89 -0.48
N THR A 459 10.46 6.58 -0.57
CA THR A 459 9.62 5.62 0.16
C THR A 459 9.97 5.61 1.66
N VAL A 460 8.95 5.51 2.52
CA VAL A 460 9.14 5.37 3.97
C VAL A 460 8.78 3.96 4.39
N ALA A 461 9.78 3.20 4.85
CA ALA A 461 9.60 1.81 5.26
C ALA A 461 8.53 1.65 6.37
N PRO A 462 7.75 0.56 6.35
CA PRO A 462 6.73 0.32 7.35
C PRO A 462 7.33 0.17 8.76
N GLN A 463 6.75 0.89 9.73
CA GLN A 463 7.24 0.94 11.11
C GLN A 463 6.50 -0.06 12.01
N PHE A 464 6.56 -1.36 11.69
CA PHE A 464 5.82 -2.40 12.42
C PHE A 464 6.12 -2.44 13.92
N SER A 465 7.34 -2.10 14.33
CA SER A 465 7.78 -2.11 15.74
C SER A 465 7.09 -1.07 16.63
N LYS A 466 6.44 -0.05 16.04
CA LYS A 466 5.66 0.93 16.81
C LYS A 466 4.39 0.34 17.39
N VAL A 467 3.84 -0.68 16.73
CA VAL A 467 2.61 -1.36 17.16
C VAL A 467 3.00 -2.55 18.01
N LYS A 468 2.76 -2.45 19.32
CA LYS A 468 3.03 -3.55 20.26
C LYS A 468 1.85 -4.51 20.27
N VAL A 469 2.12 -5.76 19.92
CA VAL A 469 1.11 -6.82 19.86
C VAL A 469 1.53 -7.95 20.78
N LYS A 470 0.62 -8.36 21.68
CA LYS A 470 0.79 -9.57 22.48
C LYS A 470 0.18 -10.73 21.71
N ASP A 471 0.93 -11.80 21.55
CA ASP A 471 0.45 -13.07 20.99
C ASP A 471 -0.80 -13.56 21.75
N PHE A 472 -1.93 -13.68 21.05
CA PHE A 472 -3.17 -14.17 21.67
C PHE A 472 -2.97 -15.56 22.29
N PHE A 473 -2.22 -16.42 21.62
CA PHE A 473 -2.01 -17.80 22.03
C PHE A 473 -0.73 -17.98 22.86
N HIS A 474 -0.30 -16.93 23.55
CA HIS A 474 0.87 -16.95 24.43
C HIS A 474 0.81 -18.08 25.47
N ARG A 475 -0.38 -18.45 25.95
CA ARG A 475 -0.60 -19.54 26.93
C ARG A 475 -0.15 -20.92 26.42
N LEU A 476 -0.11 -21.15 25.11
CA LEU A 476 0.41 -22.41 24.52
C LEU A 476 1.92 -22.60 24.74
N GLY A 477 2.64 -21.56 25.17
CA GLY A 477 4.05 -21.63 25.53
C GLY A 477 4.99 -20.90 24.57
N PRO A 478 6.30 -20.86 24.90
CA PRO A 478 7.33 -20.21 24.11
C PRO A 478 7.46 -20.77 22.69
N LEU A 479 7.45 -19.89 21.68
CA LEU A 479 7.59 -20.27 20.26
C LEU A 479 8.90 -21.00 19.93
N SER A 480 9.93 -20.87 20.77
CA SER A 480 11.19 -21.60 20.65
C SER A 480 11.02 -23.11 20.78
N VAL A 481 9.93 -23.57 21.39
CA VAL A 481 9.60 -25.00 21.55
C VAL A 481 8.18 -25.27 21.04
N PHE A 482 7.20 -24.53 21.56
CA PHE A 482 5.78 -24.68 21.28
C PHE A 482 5.38 -23.96 19.98
N SER A 483 5.78 -24.56 18.86
CA SER A 483 5.44 -24.09 17.51
C SER A 483 5.00 -25.25 16.62
N ALA A 484 4.20 -24.95 15.60
CA ALA A 484 3.78 -25.94 14.60
C ALA A 484 4.94 -26.52 13.78
N LYS A 485 6.11 -25.89 13.80
CA LYS A 485 7.32 -26.37 13.11
C LYS A 485 8.01 -27.50 13.88
N GLN A 486 7.76 -27.61 15.18
CA GLN A 486 8.36 -28.61 16.05
C GLN A 486 7.37 -29.72 16.34
N ARG A 487 7.90 -30.86 16.81
CA ARG A 487 7.10 -32.00 17.27
C ARG A 487 7.64 -32.42 18.62
N TRP A 488 6.74 -32.75 19.51
CA TRP A 488 7.05 -33.25 20.84
C TRP A 488 6.05 -34.37 21.19
N THR A 489 6.37 -35.15 22.21
CA THR A 489 5.43 -36.16 22.72
C THR A 489 4.27 -35.53 23.48
N ALA A 490 3.11 -36.19 23.54
CA ALA A 490 2.07 -35.83 24.50
C ALA A 490 2.65 -35.74 25.93
N PRO A 491 2.17 -34.81 26.78
CA PRO A 491 2.67 -34.65 28.15
C PRO A 491 2.65 -35.97 28.93
N ARG A 492 3.79 -36.29 29.55
CA ARG A 492 3.96 -37.46 30.41
C ARG A 492 4.03 -36.98 31.86
N THR A 493 3.13 -37.48 32.70
CA THR A 493 3.15 -37.22 34.14
C THR A 493 4.18 -38.13 34.81
N ILE A 494 5.10 -37.52 35.55
CA ILE A 494 6.16 -38.21 36.31
C ILE A 494 5.99 -37.81 37.77
N ARG A 495 5.86 -38.81 38.64
CA ARG A 495 5.73 -38.60 40.07
C ARG A 495 6.90 -39.25 40.80
N PHE A 496 7.71 -38.46 41.51
CA PHE A 496 8.93 -38.92 42.15
C PHE A 496 9.15 -38.24 43.50
N CYS A 497 10.06 -38.79 44.31
CA CYS A 497 10.45 -38.20 45.60
C CYS A 497 11.93 -37.78 45.56
N CYS A 498 12.26 -36.68 46.23
CA CYS A 498 13.65 -36.27 46.41
C CYS A 498 14.31 -37.09 47.51
N GLU A 499 15.42 -37.77 47.19
CA GLU A 499 16.23 -38.46 48.19
C GLU A 499 17.24 -37.47 48.79
N ALA A 500 17.23 -37.30 50.12
CA ALA A 500 18.11 -36.35 50.84
C ALA A 500 18.01 -34.88 50.38
N GLY A 501 16.91 -34.47 49.76
CA GLY A 501 16.70 -33.10 49.26
C GLY A 501 17.36 -32.82 47.90
N GLU A 502 17.94 -33.82 47.24
CA GLU A 502 18.50 -33.71 45.90
C GLU A 502 17.51 -34.24 44.84
N LEU A 503 17.44 -33.56 43.69
CA LEU A 503 16.57 -33.96 42.58
C LEU A 503 17.12 -35.15 41.77
N GLY A 504 18.44 -35.38 41.82
CA GLY A 504 19.12 -36.37 40.98
C GLY A 504 19.27 -35.95 39.51
N PHE A 505 18.97 -34.69 39.17
CA PHE A 505 19.20 -34.11 37.84
C PHE A 505 19.42 -32.60 37.94
N SER A 506 19.98 -32.03 36.88
CA SER A 506 20.12 -30.59 36.70
C SER A 506 19.14 -30.06 35.66
N LEU A 507 18.91 -28.75 35.67
CA LEU A 507 18.11 -28.06 34.66
C LEU A 507 19.00 -27.15 33.83
N LYS A 508 18.72 -27.03 32.54
CA LYS A 508 19.39 -26.10 31.63
C LYS A 508 18.40 -25.46 30.66
N GLY A 509 18.89 -24.44 29.94
CA GLY A 509 18.13 -23.77 28.89
C GLY A 509 17.30 -22.59 29.40
N GLY A 510 16.59 -21.95 28.47
CA GLY A 510 15.60 -20.92 28.76
C GLY A 510 14.25 -21.54 29.09
N SER A 511 13.17 -20.87 28.69
CA SER A 511 11.80 -21.37 28.84
C SER A 511 11.33 -22.07 27.56
N PRO A 512 10.72 -23.26 27.64
CA PRO A 512 10.62 -24.13 28.82
C PRO A 512 11.99 -24.72 29.22
N VAL A 513 12.18 -24.97 30.52
CA VAL A 513 13.43 -25.53 31.04
C VAL A 513 13.58 -27.00 30.66
N GLN A 514 14.82 -27.41 30.39
CA GLN A 514 15.14 -28.76 29.95
C GLN A 514 15.91 -29.52 31.04
N THR A 515 15.58 -30.79 31.21
CA THR A 515 16.31 -31.74 32.06
C THR A 515 17.69 -32.05 31.49
N TYR A 516 18.72 -32.00 32.33
CA TYR A 516 20.11 -32.20 31.96
C TYR A 516 20.88 -32.95 33.05
N CYS A 517 21.91 -33.72 32.69
CA CYS A 517 22.71 -34.48 33.66
C CYS A 517 21.84 -35.30 34.63
N LEU A 518 20.94 -36.11 34.08
CA LEU A 518 20.06 -36.98 34.84
C LEU A 518 20.82 -38.19 35.38
N ASP A 519 20.85 -38.38 36.69
CA ASP A 519 21.38 -39.58 37.32
C ASP A 519 20.48 -40.77 36.99
N PRO A 520 20.96 -41.81 36.28
CA PRO A 520 20.15 -42.97 35.90
C PRO A 520 19.53 -43.73 37.07
N VAL A 521 20.06 -43.59 38.28
CA VAL A 521 19.53 -44.30 39.47
C VAL A 521 18.58 -43.45 40.31
N CYS A 522 18.39 -42.16 40.00
CA CYS A 522 17.51 -41.31 40.78
C CYS A 522 16.02 -41.66 40.61
N SER A 523 15.21 -41.32 41.61
CA SER A 523 13.76 -41.58 41.62
C SER A 523 13.06 -41.07 40.35
N ALA A 524 13.41 -39.87 39.87
CA ALA A 524 12.82 -39.30 38.66
C ALA A 524 13.14 -40.10 37.39
N ALA A 525 14.38 -40.58 37.24
CA ALA A 525 14.81 -41.40 36.09
C ALA A 525 14.08 -42.75 36.07
N VAL A 526 13.95 -43.41 37.24
CA VAL A 526 13.24 -44.68 37.38
C VAL A 526 11.74 -44.54 37.03
N MET A 527 11.17 -43.37 37.30
CA MET A 527 9.77 -43.05 36.96
C MET A 527 9.58 -42.57 35.50
N GLY A 528 10.64 -42.53 34.70
CA GLY A 528 10.58 -42.34 33.26
C GLY A 528 10.97 -40.95 32.75
N LEU A 529 11.57 -40.11 33.60
CA LEU A 529 12.22 -38.86 33.18
C LEU A 529 13.42 -39.20 32.28
N LYS A 530 13.62 -38.42 31.22
CA LYS A 530 14.76 -38.57 30.31
C LYS A 530 15.55 -37.28 30.24
N GLU A 531 16.87 -37.43 30.02
CA GLU A 531 17.68 -36.28 29.65
C GLU A 531 17.18 -35.69 28.32
N GLY A 532 17.00 -34.37 28.29
CA GLY A 532 16.41 -33.67 27.16
C GLY A 532 14.91 -33.38 27.30
N ASP A 533 14.21 -33.96 28.28
CA ASP A 533 12.80 -33.68 28.53
C ASP A 533 12.60 -32.22 28.98
N TYR A 534 11.62 -31.54 28.40
CA TYR A 534 11.20 -30.21 28.81
C TYR A 534 10.12 -30.29 29.89
N ILE A 535 10.29 -29.52 30.96
CA ILE A 535 9.32 -29.44 32.06
C ILE A 535 8.25 -28.42 31.67
N VAL A 536 6.99 -28.87 31.64
CA VAL A 536 5.84 -28.03 31.27
C VAL A 536 4.93 -27.72 32.45
N SER A 537 4.92 -28.56 33.49
CA SER A 537 4.16 -28.32 34.72
C SER A 537 4.88 -28.90 35.94
N VAL A 538 4.75 -28.25 37.09
CA VAL A 538 5.21 -28.74 38.40
C VAL A 538 4.08 -28.55 39.41
N GLY A 539 3.62 -29.64 40.01
CA GLY A 539 2.52 -29.62 40.99
C GLY A 539 1.21 -29.05 40.43
N GLY A 540 0.94 -29.27 39.14
CA GLY A 540 -0.22 -28.71 38.44
C GLY A 540 -0.09 -27.23 38.05
N VAL A 541 1.05 -26.59 38.31
CA VAL A 541 1.32 -25.21 37.90
C VAL A 541 2.06 -25.19 36.56
N ASP A 542 1.52 -24.48 35.58
CA ASP A 542 2.18 -24.25 34.28
C ASP A 542 3.57 -23.60 34.47
N CYS A 543 4.59 -24.27 33.95
CA CYS A 543 5.99 -23.89 34.04
C CYS A 543 6.63 -23.60 32.67
N LYS A 544 5.85 -23.60 31.57
CA LYS A 544 6.37 -23.44 30.19
C LYS A 544 7.16 -22.14 30.00
N TRP A 545 6.81 -21.08 30.73
CA TRP A 545 7.42 -19.76 30.66
C TRP A 545 8.44 -19.47 31.76
N LEU A 546 8.64 -20.41 32.70
CA LEU A 546 9.55 -20.21 33.82
C LEU A 546 10.99 -20.47 33.41
N GLY A 547 11.92 -19.77 34.04
CA GLY A 547 13.36 -20.03 33.95
C GLY A 547 13.82 -21.07 34.97
N VAL A 548 15.08 -21.50 34.86
CA VAL A 548 15.67 -22.54 35.72
C VAL A 548 15.49 -22.25 37.21
N ASN A 549 15.77 -21.02 37.65
CA ASN A 549 15.68 -20.66 39.06
C ASN A 549 14.24 -20.76 39.59
N GLU A 550 13.26 -20.28 38.81
CA GLU A 550 11.85 -20.30 39.19
C GLU A 550 11.31 -21.73 39.28
N VAL A 551 11.71 -22.61 38.36
CA VAL A 551 11.34 -24.03 38.41
C VAL A 551 11.99 -24.74 39.61
N LEU A 552 13.26 -24.43 39.92
CA LEU A 552 13.91 -24.95 41.13
C LEU A 552 13.25 -24.45 42.42
N GLU A 553 12.76 -23.21 42.45
CA GLU A 553 11.97 -22.69 43.57
C GLU A 553 10.64 -23.44 43.71
N LYS A 554 9.97 -23.77 42.59
CA LYS A 554 8.77 -24.61 42.62
C LYS A 554 9.06 -25.98 43.21
N PHE A 555 10.14 -26.65 42.81
CA PHE A 555 10.55 -27.92 43.41
C PHE A 555 10.80 -27.81 44.91
N LYS A 556 11.50 -26.76 45.37
CA LYS A 556 11.75 -26.53 46.80
C LYS A 556 10.48 -26.28 47.59
N SER A 557 9.48 -25.62 46.99
CA SER A 557 8.21 -25.31 47.65
C SER A 557 7.33 -26.53 47.93
N MET A 558 7.57 -27.66 47.24
CA MET A 558 6.82 -28.92 47.45
C MET A 558 7.26 -29.69 48.71
N GLY A 559 8.39 -29.32 49.32
CA GLY A 559 8.86 -29.95 50.57
C GLY A 559 9.16 -31.45 50.43
N GLU A 560 8.65 -32.25 51.37
CA GLU A 560 8.81 -33.72 51.39
C GLU A 560 7.67 -34.46 50.65
N GLU A 561 6.72 -33.74 50.07
CA GLU A 561 5.64 -34.37 49.30
C GLU A 561 6.13 -34.93 47.97
N PRO A 562 5.53 -36.02 47.46
CA PRO A 562 5.87 -36.56 46.15
C PRO A 562 5.61 -35.51 45.07
N ILE A 563 6.67 -35.16 44.33
CA ILE A 563 6.66 -34.15 43.30
C ILE A 563 6.04 -34.75 42.05
N GLU A 564 5.00 -34.10 41.55
CA GLU A 564 4.40 -34.42 40.26
C GLU A 564 4.83 -33.38 39.23
N ILE A 565 5.41 -33.83 38.12
CA ILE A 565 5.75 -32.99 36.98
C ILE A 565 5.12 -33.53 35.71
N GLU A 566 4.87 -32.64 34.77
CA GLU A 566 4.56 -33.02 33.40
C GLU A 566 5.72 -32.62 32.50
N VAL A 567 6.10 -33.54 31.62
CA VAL A 567 7.20 -33.32 30.69
C VAL A 567 6.84 -33.70 29.25
N ILE A 568 7.50 -33.05 28.30
CA ILE A 568 7.46 -33.38 26.87
C ILE A 568 8.87 -33.69 26.37
N SER A 569 8.99 -34.58 25.39
CA SER A 569 10.27 -34.98 24.77
C SER A 569 10.38 -34.52 23.33
#